data_AF-A0A538QX25-F1
#
_entry.id   AF-A0A538QX25-F1
#
_cell.length_a   1.000
_cell.length_b   1.000
_cell.length_c   1.000
_cell.angle_alpha   90.00
_cell.angle_beta   90.00
_cell.angle_gamma   90.00
#
_symmetry.space_group_name_H-M   'P 1'
#
loop_
_entity.id
_entity.type
_entity.pdbx_description
1 polymer ?
#
loop_
_entity_poly.entity_id
_entity_poly.type
_entity_poly.pdbx_seq_one_letter_code
_entity_poly.pdbx_strand_id
1 'polypeptide(L)'
;MRDPGQQFRELLRTEPYLFTGGVYSPLDAQIAEKVGMKSIYLSGYSMALANGWPDMGFLTQTEVTRIGALVASAVEIPVIADADDGYGNALSTIRTVQEYVRSGVAGIHIEDQVFPKRCGHIAGKVIVSQDEAVGKYRAAVDTRNRLNPDFVIIARTDAFGAVGGPTASRPSPSPGPCGSRTPMCRWPSTTPRPSSGTRTRTRSRSRSWASSATSSSSSRSSPLMRACIPCGTRWRSW
;
A
#
# COMPACT_ATOMS: atom_id res chain seq x y z
N MET A 1 22.68 -10.25 13.14
CA MET A 1 21.62 -9.29 12.73
C MET A 1 20.51 -9.33 13.76
N ARG A 2 19.89 -8.18 14.04
CA ARG A 2 18.63 -8.16 14.80
C ARG A 2 17.53 -8.75 13.93
N ASP A 3 16.51 -9.33 14.54
CA ASP A 3 15.34 -9.80 13.80
C ASP A 3 14.66 -8.60 13.10
N PRO A 4 14.43 -8.64 11.77
CA PRO A 4 13.83 -7.53 11.04
C PRO A 4 12.43 -7.18 11.54
N GLY A 5 11.63 -8.17 11.95
CA GLY A 5 10.30 -7.98 12.51
C GLY A 5 10.36 -7.24 13.85
N GLN A 6 11.29 -7.61 14.72
CA GLN A 6 11.52 -6.93 16.00
C GLN A 6 11.95 -5.47 15.77
N GLN A 7 12.87 -5.23 14.83
CA GLN A 7 13.30 -3.88 14.47
C GLN A 7 12.14 -3.03 13.95
N PHE A 8 11.29 -3.58 13.09
CA PHE A 8 10.12 -2.88 12.58
C PHE A 8 9.10 -2.57 13.68
N ARG A 9 8.82 -3.52 14.58
CA ARG A 9 7.94 -3.31 15.74
C ARG A 9 8.44 -2.21 16.66
N GLU A 10 9.75 -2.16 16.89
CA GLU A 10 10.34 -1.11 17.72
C GLU A 10 10.21 0.27 17.06
N LEU A 11 10.41 0.36 15.75
CA LEU A 11 10.18 1.60 15.00
C LEU A 11 8.72 2.06 15.07
N LEU A 12 7.75 1.14 14.96
CA LEU A 12 6.32 1.47 15.11
C LEU A 12 5.96 1.99 16.51
N ARG A 13 6.72 1.61 17.53
CA ARG A 13 6.49 2.00 18.93
C ARG A 13 7.17 3.31 19.30
N THR A 14 8.35 3.55 18.75
CA THR A 14 9.22 4.68 19.12
C THR A 14 9.04 5.90 18.24
N GLU A 15 8.72 5.71 16.96
CA GLU A 15 8.52 6.81 16.03
C GLU A 15 7.09 7.35 16.11
N PRO A 16 6.89 8.68 16.10
CA PRO A 16 5.54 9.25 16.02
C PRO A 16 4.85 8.91 14.69
N TYR A 17 5.64 8.70 13.64
CA TYR A 17 5.22 8.18 12.36
C TYR A 17 6.41 7.44 11.72
N LEU A 18 6.14 6.30 11.09
CA LEU A 18 7.16 5.55 10.36
C LEU A 18 6.91 5.70 8.85
N PHE A 19 7.83 6.37 8.16
CA PHE A 19 7.76 6.52 6.71
C PHE A 19 8.44 5.34 6.02
N THR A 20 7.67 4.55 5.27
CA THR A 20 8.13 3.39 4.50
C THR A 20 8.13 3.71 3.01
N GLY A 21 9.32 3.78 2.40
CA GLY A 21 9.48 4.14 0.98
C GLY A 21 9.22 2.97 0.06
N GLY A 22 8.46 3.19 -1.01
CA GLY A 22 8.22 2.18 -2.04
C GLY A 22 9.46 1.88 -2.87
N VAL A 23 9.84 0.62 -2.97
CA VAL A 23 10.96 0.13 -3.78
C VAL A 23 10.51 -0.95 -4.78
N TYR A 24 11.33 -1.20 -5.80
CA TYR A 24 11.15 -2.06 -6.96
C TYR A 24 12.21 -3.17 -7.01
N SER A 25 13.43 -2.89 -6.56
CA SER A 25 14.60 -3.76 -6.72
C SER A 25 15.59 -3.65 -5.54
N PRO A 26 16.63 -4.50 -5.49
CA PRO A 26 17.69 -4.37 -4.51
C PRO A 26 18.46 -3.05 -4.58
N LEU A 27 18.64 -2.48 -5.78
CA LEU A 27 19.45 -1.27 -5.97
C LEU A 27 18.78 -0.05 -5.33
N ASP A 28 17.48 0.14 -5.56
CA ASP A 28 16.73 1.25 -4.97
C ASP A 28 16.45 1.04 -3.49
N ALA A 29 16.40 -0.20 -2.99
CA ALA A 29 16.45 -0.48 -1.56
C ALA A 29 17.74 0.03 -0.92
N GLN A 30 18.90 -0.23 -1.51
CA GLN A 30 20.18 0.30 -1.04
C GLN A 30 20.25 1.83 -1.11
N ILE A 31 19.67 2.43 -2.16
CA ILE A 31 19.57 3.90 -2.26
C ILE A 31 18.70 4.44 -1.12
N ALA A 32 17.53 3.84 -0.87
CA ALA A 32 16.63 4.21 0.21
C ALA A 32 17.30 4.14 1.59
N GLU A 33 18.06 3.08 1.85
CA GLU A 33 18.85 2.95 3.08
C GLU A 33 19.91 4.04 3.19
N LYS A 34 20.68 4.30 2.13
CA LYS A 34 21.73 5.33 2.11
C LYS A 34 21.22 6.75 2.31
N VAL A 35 19.98 7.06 1.90
CA VAL A 35 19.35 8.37 2.18
C VAL A 35 18.76 8.46 3.59
N GLY A 36 18.93 7.42 4.41
CA GLY A 36 18.55 7.40 5.82
C GLY A 36 17.12 6.96 6.10
N MET A 37 16.48 6.22 5.19
CA MET A 37 15.17 5.63 5.47
C MET A 37 15.29 4.56 6.57
N LYS A 38 14.35 4.57 7.52
CA LYS A 38 14.34 3.60 8.63
C LYS A 38 13.69 2.26 8.27
N SER A 39 12.91 2.25 7.18
CA SER A 39 12.14 1.10 6.70
C SER A 39 11.74 1.33 5.25
N ILE A 40 11.57 0.24 4.49
CA ILE A 40 11.13 0.27 3.10
C ILE A 40 9.96 -0.67 2.86
N TYR A 41 9.24 -0.42 1.77
CA TYR A 41 8.05 -1.16 1.38
C TYR A 41 8.21 -1.69 -0.05
N LEU A 42 8.09 -3.00 -0.21
CA LEU A 42 8.14 -3.70 -1.48
C LEU A 42 6.70 -3.96 -1.96
N SER A 43 6.23 -3.11 -2.86
CA SER A 43 4.84 -3.13 -3.37
C SER A 43 4.63 -4.23 -4.42
N GLY A 44 3.46 -4.87 -4.43
CA GLY A 44 3.06 -5.81 -5.48
C GLY A 44 3.01 -5.16 -6.86
N TYR A 45 2.60 -3.89 -6.92
CA TYR A 45 2.64 -3.08 -8.13
C TYR A 45 4.09 -2.88 -8.64
N SER A 46 5.01 -2.57 -7.74
CA SER A 46 6.42 -2.39 -8.09
C SER A 46 7.05 -3.68 -8.62
N MET A 47 6.76 -4.81 -7.95
CA MET A 47 7.22 -6.12 -8.38
C MET A 47 6.63 -6.51 -9.75
N ALA A 48 5.34 -6.27 -9.98
CA ALA A 48 4.69 -6.55 -11.26
C ALA A 48 5.32 -5.74 -12.40
N LEU A 49 5.48 -4.42 -12.21
CA LEU A 49 6.09 -3.55 -13.21
C LEU A 49 7.54 -3.94 -13.51
N ALA A 50 8.33 -4.28 -12.50
CA ALA A 50 9.71 -4.70 -12.68
C ALA A 50 9.82 -5.99 -13.53
N ASN A 51 8.76 -6.80 -13.57
CA ASN A 51 8.68 -8.04 -14.36
C ASN A 51 7.88 -7.87 -15.66
N GLY A 52 7.51 -6.63 -16.04
CA GLY A 52 6.79 -6.35 -17.28
C GLY A 52 5.31 -6.72 -17.26
N TRP A 53 4.71 -6.92 -16.08
CA TRP A 53 3.30 -7.27 -15.92
C TRP A 53 2.50 -6.14 -15.28
N PRO A 54 1.19 -6.02 -15.59
CA PRO A 54 0.28 -5.20 -14.82
C PRO A 54 -0.01 -5.82 -13.44
N ASP A 55 -0.36 -4.99 -12.47
CA ASP A 55 -0.75 -5.42 -11.12
C ASP A 55 -2.17 -6.01 -11.10
N MET A 56 -2.26 -7.26 -11.57
CA MET A 56 -3.49 -8.05 -11.68
C MET A 56 -3.29 -9.51 -11.25
N GLY A 57 -2.39 -9.75 -10.29
CA GLY A 57 -2.14 -11.09 -9.74
C GLY A 57 -1.41 -12.06 -10.67
N PHE A 58 -0.62 -11.53 -11.62
CA PHE A 58 0.17 -12.36 -12.55
C PHE A 58 1.37 -13.04 -11.88
N LEU A 59 2.01 -12.38 -10.91
CA LEU A 59 3.14 -12.95 -10.20
C LEU A 59 2.67 -14.01 -9.22
N THR A 60 3.36 -15.15 -9.24
CA THR A 60 3.13 -16.26 -8.33
C THR A 60 3.77 -16.00 -6.97
N GLN A 61 3.30 -16.70 -5.93
CA GLN A 61 3.90 -16.69 -4.59
C GLN A 61 5.43 -16.87 -4.63
N THR A 62 5.92 -17.83 -5.42
CA THR A 62 7.35 -18.14 -5.50
C THR A 62 8.17 -16.99 -6.08
N GLU A 63 7.61 -16.26 -7.05
CA GLU A 63 8.28 -15.11 -7.66
C GLU A 63 8.37 -13.94 -6.69
N VAL A 64 7.25 -13.59 -6.03
CA VAL A 64 7.23 -12.45 -5.10
C VAL A 64 8.09 -12.70 -3.86
N THR A 65 8.13 -13.92 -3.33
CA THR A 65 8.95 -14.25 -2.15
C THR A 65 10.43 -14.26 -2.51
N ARG A 66 10.78 -14.73 -3.70
CA ARG A 66 12.15 -14.63 -4.24
C ARG A 66 12.58 -13.17 -4.38
N ILE A 67 11.74 -12.30 -4.93
CA ILE A 67 12.05 -10.87 -5.04
C ILE A 67 12.20 -10.25 -3.64
N GLY A 68 11.30 -10.58 -2.71
CA GLY A 68 11.38 -10.17 -1.31
C GLY A 68 12.71 -10.57 -0.65
N ALA A 69 13.18 -11.80 -0.89
CA ALA A 69 14.46 -12.28 -0.38
C ALA A 69 15.65 -11.49 -0.95
N LEU A 70 15.64 -11.23 -2.26
CA LEU A 70 16.69 -10.43 -2.90
C LEU A 70 16.75 -9.01 -2.33
N VAL A 71 15.60 -8.37 -2.15
CA VAL A 71 15.52 -7.00 -1.59
C VAL A 71 15.94 -7.00 -0.12
N ALA A 72 15.43 -7.92 0.70
CA ALA A 72 15.78 -8.01 2.12
C ALA A 72 17.27 -8.29 2.34
N SER A 73 17.90 -9.11 1.48
CA SER A 73 19.35 -9.39 1.57
C SER A 73 20.26 -8.21 1.21
N ALA A 74 19.71 -7.16 0.60
CA ALA A 74 20.47 -6.03 0.09
C ALA A 74 20.60 -4.88 1.10
N VAL A 75 19.87 -4.91 2.20
CA VAL A 75 19.76 -3.84 3.21
C VAL A 75 19.68 -4.39 4.63
N GLU A 76 20.00 -3.57 5.63
CA GLU A 76 19.90 -3.89 7.06
C GLU A 76 18.64 -3.28 7.71
N ILE A 77 17.91 -2.44 6.98
CA ILE A 77 16.63 -1.85 7.42
C ILE A 77 15.44 -2.79 7.12
N PRO A 78 14.37 -2.77 7.94
CA PRO A 78 13.23 -3.64 7.77
C PRO A 78 12.49 -3.38 6.45
N VAL A 79 12.17 -4.47 5.77
CA VAL A 79 11.38 -4.50 4.53
C VAL A 79 9.99 -5.03 4.84
N ILE A 80 8.95 -4.28 4.50
CA ILE A 80 7.58 -4.77 4.48
C ILE A 80 7.21 -5.11 3.04
N ALA A 81 6.70 -6.31 2.80
CA ALA A 81 6.37 -6.76 1.46
C ALA A 81 4.86 -6.93 1.25
N ASP A 82 4.41 -6.69 0.02
CA ASP A 82 3.10 -7.08 -0.44
C ASP A 82 3.06 -8.61 -0.62
N ALA A 83 2.02 -9.26 -0.07
CA ALA A 83 1.74 -10.68 -0.27
C ALA A 83 0.39 -10.89 -0.96
N ASP A 84 -0.12 -9.87 -1.66
CA ASP A 84 -1.39 -9.89 -2.38
C ASP A 84 -2.53 -10.40 -1.48
N ASP A 85 -3.36 -11.30 -2.00
CA ASP A 85 -4.39 -12.01 -1.25
C ASP A 85 -3.84 -13.22 -0.48
N GLY A 86 -2.53 -13.45 -0.43
CA GLY A 86 -1.96 -14.68 0.14
C GLY A 86 -2.02 -15.90 -0.80
N TYR A 87 -2.28 -15.66 -2.10
CA TYR A 87 -2.19 -16.64 -3.21
C TYR A 87 -3.18 -17.80 -3.10
N GLY A 88 -4.40 -17.51 -2.64
CA GLY A 88 -5.50 -18.47 -2.52
C GLY A 88 -6.21 -18.42 -1.17
N ASN A 89 -6.54 -19.60 -0.62
CA ASN A 89 -7.28 -19.74 0.63
C ASN A 89 -6.35 -19.77 1.86
N ALA A 90 -6.89 -20.15 3.02
CA ALA A 90 -6.13 -20.26 4.26
C ALA A 90 -4.90 -21.20 4.15
N LEU A 91 -4.98 -22.30 3.38
CA LEU A 91 -3.85 -23.22 3.21
C LEU A 91 -2.72 -22.58 2.37
N SER A 92 -3.07 -21.89 1.29
CA SER A 92 -2.09 -21.10 0.52
C SER A 92 -1.45 -20.04 1.41
N THR A 93 -2.27 -19.35 2.22
CA THR A 93 -1.82 -18.31 3.14
C THR A 93 -0.80 -18.83 4.15
N ILE A 94 -1.00 -20.03 4.70
CA ILE A 94 -0.02 -20.69 5.57
C ILE A 94 1.33 -20.78 4.85
N ARG A 95 1.37 -21.37 3.64
CA ARG A 95 2.61 -21.49 2.87
C ARG A 95 3.23 -20.13 2.58
N THR A 96 2.42 -19.13 2.20
CA THR A 96 2.87 -17.76 1.91
C THR A 96 3.62 -17.17 3.11
N VAL A 97 3.05 -17.26 4.30
CA VAL A 97 3.69 -16.75 5.53
C VAL A 97 4.99 -17.48 5.80
N GLN A 98 5.04 -18.81 5.63
CA GLN A 98 6.28 -19.57 5.86
C GLN A 98 7.40 -19.11 4.91
N GLU A 99 7.09 -18.89 3.63
CA GLU A 99 8.08 -18.45 2.65
C GLU A 99 8.55 -17.01 2.89
N TYR A 100 7.67 -16.09 3.27
CA TYR A 100 8.09 -14.72 3.60
C TYR A 100 8.87 -14.62 4.91
N VAL A 101 8.56 -15.43 5.92
CA VAL A 101 9.39 -15.51 7.12
C VAL A 101 10.81 -15.97 6.75
N ARG A 102 10.92 -16.95 5.84
CA ARG A 102 12.21 -17.43 5.31
C ARG A 102 12.92 -16.41 4.42
N SER A 103 12.20 -15.51 3.76
CA SER A 103 12.78 -14.51 2.86
C SER A 103 13.52 -13.39 3.60
N GLY A 104 13.37 -13.27 4.92
CA GLY A 104 14.04 -12.24 5.72
C GLY A 104 13.39 -10.86 5.67
N VAL A 105 12.17 -10.74 5.12
CA VAL A 105 11.40 -9.49 5.24
C VAL A 105 10.89 -9.35 6.69
N ALA A 106 10.65 -8.14 7.14
CA ALA A 106 10.16 -7.85 8.50
C ALA A 106 8.68 -8.17 8.68
N GLY A 107 7.93 -8.16 7.59
CA GLY A 107 6.50 -8.45 7.60
C GLY A 107 5.88 -8.36 6.22
N ILE A 108 4.61 -8.73 6.17
CA ILE A 108 3.79 -8.66 4.96
C ILE A 108 2.44 -8.03 5.24
N HIS A 109 1.80 -7.51 4.21
CA HIS A 109 0.35 -7.35 4.23
C HIS A 109 -0.35 -8.37 3.34
N ILE A 110 -1.51 -8.81 3.80
CA ILE A 110 -2.41 -9.70 3.06
C ILE A 110 -3.74 -8.96 2.92
N GLU A 111 -4.37 -9.04 1.75
CA GLU A 111 -5.65 -8.39 1.46
C GLU A 111 -6.83 -9.37 1.30
N ASP A 112 -8.04 -8.82 1.28
CA ASP A 112 -9.32 -9.55 1.23
C ASP A 112 -9.91 -9.67 -0.18
N GLN A 113 -9.14 -9.38 -1.24
CA GLN A 113 -9.60 -9.55 -2.62
C GLN A 113 -9.73 -11.02 -3.02
N VAL A 114 -10.66 -11.30 -3.92
CA VAL A 114 -10.78 -12.60 -4.61
C VAL A 114 -9.69 -12.71 -5.67
N PHE A 115 -9.06 -13.88 -5.79
CA PHE A 115 -8.12 -14.17 -6.86
C PHE A 115 -8.81 -14.34 -8.23
N PRO A 116 -8.26 -13.79 -9.34
CA PRO A 116 -7.09 -12.93 -9.40
C PRO A 116 -7.39 -11.53 -8.85
N LYS A 117 -6.51 -11.05 -7.97
CA LYS A 117 -6.63 -9.73 -7.34
C LYS A 117 -6.37 -8.61 -8.35
N ARG A 118 -6.85 -7.41 -8.04
CA ARG A 118 -6.63 -6.20 -8.86
C ARG A 118 -5.92 -5.12 -8.08
N CYS A 119 -5.21 -4.24 -8.77
CA CYS A 119 -4.65 -3.05 -8.15
C CYS A 119 -5.73 -2.28 -7.36
N GLY A 120 -5.42 -1.91 -6.11
CA GLY A 120 -6.34 -1.24 -5.19
C GLY A 120 -6.90 0.09 -5.70
N HIS A 121 -6.28 0.72 -6.70
CA HIS A 121 -6.73 1.97 -7.29
C HIS A 121 -7.68 1.80 -8.50
N ILE A 122 -7.94 0.57 -8.93
CA ILE A 122 -8.78 0.27 -10.10
C ILE A 122 -10.17 -0.19 -9.63
N ALA A 123 -11.20 0.14 -10.40
CA ALA A 123 -12.57 -0.30 -10.15
C ALA A 123 -12.78 -1.80 -10.44
N GLY A 124 -13.87 -2.36 -9.93
CA GLY A 124 -14.26 -3.76 -10.18
C GLY A 124 -13.57 -4.78 -9.29
N LYS A 125 -13.07 -4.35 -8.12
CA LYS A 125 -12.53 -5.24 -7.09
C LYS A 125 -13.66 -6.05 -6.47
N VAL A 126 -13.43 -7.34 -6.28
CA VAL A 126 -14.35 -8.24 -5.58
C VAL A 126 -13.59 -8.77 -4.38
N ILE A 127 -14.25 -8.79 -3.22
CA ILE A 127 -13.66 -9.26 -1.96
C ILE A 127 -14.32 -10.55 -1.53
N VAL A 128 -13.57 -11.36 -0.77
CA VAL A 128 -14.10 -12.56 -0.14
C VAL A 128 -15.07 -12.19 0.99
N SER A 129 -15.79 -13.18 1.51
CA SER A 129 -16.60 -12.98 2.71
C SER A 129 -15.73 -12.60 3.91
N GLN A 130 -16.32 -11.91 4.89
CA GLN A 130 -15.61 -11.57 6.12
C GLN A 130 -15.08 -12.82 6.85
N ASP A 131 -15.85 -13.91 6.86
CA ASP A 131 -15.44 -15.17 7.50
C ASP A 131 -14.22 -15.80 6.80
N GLU A 132 -14.17 -15.75 5.48
CA GLU A 132 -13.03 -16.23 4.71
C GLU A 132 -11.79 -15.36 4.94
N ALA A 133 -11.94 -14.03 4.91
CA ALA A 133 -10.84 -13.10 5.22
C ALA A 133 -10.28 -13.34 6.63
N VAL A 134 -11.16 -13.44 7.63
CA VAL A 134 -10.77 -13.74 9.03
C VAL A 134 -10.09 -15.10 9.13
N GLY A 135 -10.58 -16.12 8.41
CA GLY A 135 -9.95 -17.44 8.33
C GLY A 135 -8.51 -17.38 7.82
N LYS A 136 -8.27 -16.58 6.77
CA LYS A 136 -6.92 -16.34 6.23
C LYS A 136 -6.02 -15.62 7.24
N TYR A 137 -6.52 -14.57 7.90
CA TYR A 137 -5.73 -13.85 8.90
C TYR A 137 -5.40 -14.71 10.12
N ARG A 138 -6.32 -15.55 10.59
CA ARG A 138 -6.04 -16.52 11.67
C ARG A 138 -4.93 -17.48 11.26
N ALA A 139 -5.05 -18.08 10.07
CA ALA A 139 -4.04 -18.98 9.55
C ALA A 139 -2.66 -18.31 9.40
N ALA A 140 -2.64 -17.04 8.97
CA ALA A 140 -1.42 -16.24 8.88
C ALA A 140 -0.80 -15.97 10.26
N VAL A 141 -1.60 -15.53 11.23
CA VAL A 141 -1.16 -15.22 12.60
C VAL A 141 -0.68 -16.47 13.32
N ASP A 142 -1.39 -17.59 13.22
CA ASP A 142 -1.00 -18.86 13.83
C ASP A 142 0.33 -19.36 13.26
N THR A 143 0.49 -19.28 11.93
CA THR A 143 1.75 -19.65 11.26
C THR A 143 2.90 -18.75 11.69
N ARG A 144 2.65 -17.43 11.76
CA ARG A 144 3.61 -16.44 12.25
C ARG A 144 4.02 -16.74 13.68
N ASN A 145 3.07 -16.95 14.60
CA ASN A 145 3.35 -17.22 16.01
C ASN A 145 4.22 -18.48 16.20
N ARG A 146 4.02 -19.50 15.36
CA ARG A 146 4.81 -20.73 15.39
C ARG A 146 6.24 -20.57 14.87
N LEU A 147 6.45 -19.69 13.88
CA LEU A 147 7.75 -19.55 13.20
C LEU A 147 8.58 -18.38 13.71
N ASN A 148 7.97 -17.20 13.80
CA ASN A 148 8.60 -15.97 14.25
C ASN A 148 7.52 -15.02 14.80
N PRO A 149 7.33 -14.96 16.14
CA PRO A 149 6.36 -14.06 16.78
C PRO A 149 6.57 -12.58 16.45
N ASP A 150 7.80 -12.18 16.14
CA ASP A 150 8.16 -10.79 15.84
C ASP A 150 7.86 -10.40 14.38
N PHE A 151 7.69 -11.36 13.47
CA PHE A 151 7.27 -11.08 12.10
C PHE A 151 5.89 -10.40 12.10
N VAL A 152 5.72 -9.39 11.23
CA VAL A 152 4.53 -8.54 11.21
C VAL A 152 3.55 -8.97 10.13
N ILE A 153 2.28 -9.16 10.52
CA ILE A 153 1.16 -9.38 9.60
C ILE A 153 0.30 -8.13 9.62
N ILE A 154 0.11 -7.52 8.45
CA ILE A 154 -0.74 -6.34 8.25
C ILE A 154 -2.00 -6.80 7.51
N ALA A 155 -3.16 -6.58 8.13
CA ALA A 155 -4.44 -6.85 7.49
C ALA A 155 -4.84 -5.66 6.61
N ARG A 156 -4.97 -5.88 5.30
CA ARG A 156 -5.43 -4.89 4.34
C ARG A 156 -6.86 -5.23 3.91
N THR A 157 -7.70 -4.20 3.76
CA THR A 157 -9.05 -4.37 3.21
C THR A 157 -9.27 -3.44 2.03
N ASP A 158 -9.77 -4.01 0.93
CA ASP A 158 -10.14 -3.30 -0.28
C ASP A 158 -11.66 -3.05 -0.38
N ALA A 159 -12.40 -3.39 0.68
CA ALA A 159 -13.86 -3.29 0.76
C ALA A 159 -14.43 -1.90 0.43
N PHE A 160 -13.66 -0.84 0.70
CA PHE A 160 -14.11 0.53 0.44
C PHE A 160 -14.40 0.80 -1.05
N GLY A 161 -13.55 0.26 -1.94
CA GLY A 161 -13.66 0.40 -3.40
C GLY A 161 -14.12 -0.88 -4.10
N ALA A 162 -14.52 -1.90 -3.35
CA ALA A 162 -15.04 -3.15 -3.90
C ALA A 162 -16.45 -2.96 -4.47
N VAL A 163 -16.88 -3.84 -5.37
CA VAL A 163 -18.26 -3.88 -5.89
C VAL A 163 -19.22 -4.01 -4.71
N GLY A 164 -20.18 -3.07 -4.61
CA GLY A 164 -21.12 -2.98 -3.49
C GLY A 164 -20.59 -2.22 -2.27
N GLY A 165 -19.33 -1.76 -2.30
CA GLY A 165 -18.73 -0.92 -1.27
C GLY A 165 -19.23 0.53 -1.30
N PRO A 166 -18.90 1.34 -0.26
CA PRO A 166 -19.42 2.71 -0.09
C PRO A 166 -19.12 3.65 -1.26
N THR A 167 -18.03 3.42 -1.99
CA THR A 167 -17.64 4.23 -3.16
C THR A 167 -17.84 3.55 -4.49
N ALA A 168 -18.30 2.30 -4.51
CA ALA A 168 -18.78 1.72 -5.75
C ALA A 168 -19.96 2.59 -6.20
N SER A 169 -19.79 3.29 -7.32
CA SER A 169 -20.89 3.93 -8.00
C SER A 169 -21.97 2.86 -8.15
N ARG A 170 -23.08 2.98 -7.41
CA ARG A 170 -24.25 2.14 -7.65
C ARG A 170 -24.50 2.26 -9.14
N PRO A 171 -24.61 1.15 -9.91
CA PRO A 171 -25.11 1.26 -11.25
C PRO A 171 -26.42 2.05 -11.15
N SER A 172 -26.52 3.14 -11.90
CA SER A 172 -27.74 3.93 -11.98
C SER A 172 -28.89 2.96 -12.21
N PRO A 173 -29.95 2.96 -11.38
CA PRO A 173 -31.08 2.11 -11.68
C PRO A 173 -31.53 2.46 -13.10
N SER A 174 -31.61 1.47 -13.98
CA SER A 174 -32.40 1.59 -15.19
C SER A 174 -33.80 2.10 -14.77
N PRO A 175 -34.50 2.88 -15.61
CA PRO A 175 -35.79 3.43 -15.24
C PRO A 175 -36.81 2.29 -15.11
N GLY A 176 -36.88 1.69 -13.93
CA GLY A 176 -37.94 0.81 -13.47
C GLY A 176 -39.04 1.64 -12.81
N PRO A 177 -40.30 1.21 -12.87
CA PRO A 177 -41.43 2.04 -12.49
C PRO A 177 -41.37 2.38 -11.00
N CYS A 178 -41.66 3.66 -10.74
CA CYS A 178 -41.78 4.32 -9.44
C CYS A 178 -42.51 3.45 -8.40
N GLY A 179 -41.88 3.20 -7.25
CA GLY A 179 -42.57 2.52 -6.15
C GLY A 179 -41.73 2.34 -4.88
N SER A 180 -42.12 3.08 -3.85
CA SER A 180 -41.77 2.96 -2.42
C SER A 180 -40.47 3.62 -1.92
N ARG A 181 -40.68 4.49 -0.92
CA ARG A 181 -39.72 5.38 -0.25
C ARG A 181 -39.08 4.69 0.95
N THR A 182 -37.79 4.92 1.15
CA THR A 182 -37.18 4.95 2.50
C THR A 182 -36.12 6.07 2.52
N PRO A 183 -36.02 6.88 3.59
CA PRO A 183 -35.16 8.06 3.58
C PRO A 183 -33.71 7.67 3.89
N MET A 184 -32.80 7.90 2.93
CA MET A 184 -31.36 7.66 3.11
C MET A 184 -30.72 8.90 3.73
N CYS A 185 -30.11 8.73 4.90
CA CYS A 185 -29.27 9.74 5.55
C CYS A 185 -28.14 10.15 4.60
N ARG A 186 -28.18 11.41 4.15
CA ARG A 186 -27.15 12.05 3.35
C ARG A 186 -26.00 12.46 4.27
N TRP A 187 -24.83 11.84 4.10
CA TRP A 187 -23.57 12.41 4.58
C TRP A 187 -22.84 13.06 3.41
N PRO A 188 -22.32 14.29 3.53
CA PRO A 188 -21.74 15.01 2.41
C PRO A 188 -20.36 14.45 2.06
N SER A 189 -20.23 13.86 0.87
CA SER A 189 -18.95 13.48 0.28
C SER A 189 -18.49 14.54 -0.71
N THR A 190 -17.83 15.60 -0.22
CA THR A 190 -16.91 16.42 -1.02
C THR A 190 -16.10 17.32 -0.09
N THR A 191 -14.77 17.22 -0.14
CA THR A 191 -13.92 18.37 0.19
C THR A 191 -14.24 19.50 -0.82
N PRO A 192 -14.39 20.76 -0.39
CA PRO A 192 -14.70 21.84 -1.32
C PRO A 192 -13.53 22.03 -2.29
N ARG A 193 -13.81 21.97 -3.60
CA ARG A 193 -12.91 22.45 -4.64
C ARG A 193 -12.66 23.94 -4.41
N PRO A 194 -11.40 24.42 -4.37
CA PRO A 194 -11.16 25.86 -4.34
C PRO A 194 -11.71 26.49 -5.62
N SER A 195 -12.51 27.54 -5.46
CA SER A 195 -13.15 28.29 -6.53
C SER A 195 -12.12 28.79 -7.55
N SER A 196 -12.38 28.57 -8.83
CA SER A 196 -11.60 29.07 -9.95
C SER A 196 -11.55 30.60 -9.94
N GLY A 197 -10.44 31.17 -9.46
CA GLY A 197 -10.12 32.57 -9.63
C GLY A 197 -9.73 32.86 -11.08
N THR A 198 -10.44 33.79 -11.70
CA THR A 198 -10.24 34.30 -13.05
C THR A 198 -8.79 34.78 -13.23
N ARG A 199 -7.99 34.06 -14.02
CA ARG A 199 -6.61 34.46 -14.32
C ARG A 199 -6.62 35.27 -15.62
N THR A 200 -6.53 36.59 -15.49
CA THR A 200 -6.34 37.51 -16.62
C THR A 200 -5.05 37.19 -17.35
N ARG A 201 -5.17 36.99 -18.66
CA ARG A 201 -4.08 36.75 -19.60
C ARG A 201 -3.39 38.08 -19.91
N THR A 202 -2.18 38.30 -19.40
CA THR A 202 -1.26 39.30 -19.98
C THR A 202 -0.17 38.58 -20.76
N ARG A 203 -0.13 38.86 -22.06
CA ARG A 203 0.93 38.48 -23.00
C ARG A 203 2.14 39.38 -22.76
N SER A 204 3.32 38.82 -22.55
CA SER A 204 4.56 39.46 -23.00
C SER A 204 5.67 38.44 -23.30
N ARG A 205 5.97 38.38 -24.60
CA ARG A 205 7.24 38.18 -25.31
C ARG A 205 8.32 37.27 -24.69
N SER A 206 8.62 36.25 -25.48
CA SER A 206 9.88 35.51 -25.60
C SER A 206 11.12 36.40 -25.55
N ARG A 207 12.13 35.96 -24.80
CA ARG A 207 13.55 36.03 -25.16
C ARG A 207 14.27 34.87 -24.47
N SER A 208 14.99 34.11 -25.28
CA SER A 208 16.05 33.19 -24.86
C SER A 208 17.13 33.94 -24.09
N TRP A 209 17.92 33.22 -23.30
CA TRP A 209 19.39 33.28 -23.27
C TRP A 209 19.91 32.16 -22.37
N ALA A 210 20.88 31.41 -22.88
CA ALA A 210 21.72 30.51 -22.11
C ALA A 210 22.80 31.30 -21.38
N SER A 211 23.24 30.84 -20.20
CA SER A 211 24.65 30.65 -19.81
C SER A 211 24.79 30.41 -18.30
N SER A 212 25.59 29.40 -17.99
CA SER A 212 26.36 29.06 -16.78
C SER A 212 26.57 30.14 -15.69
N ALA A 213 26.46 29.74 -14.41
CA ALA A 213 27.58 29.62 -13.45
C ALA A 213 27.11 29.61 -11.96
N THR A 214 27.66 28.64 -11.21
CA THR A 214 28.06 28.66 -9.77
C THR A 214 27.19 29.27 -8.66
N SER A 215 26.88 28.40 -7.69
CA SER A 215 26.87 28.56 -6.21
C SER A 215 26.35 29.84 -5.57
N SER A 216 25.30 29.71 -4.76
CA SER A 216 25.31 30.11 -3.33
C SER A 216 23.94 29.84 -2.69
N SER A 217 24.00 29.56 -1.40
CA SER A 217 22.91 29.28 -0.48
C SER A 217 21.90 30.42 -0.37
N SER A 218 20.61 30.09 -0.32
CA SER A 218 19.66 30.75 0.59
C SER A 218 18.34 29.97 0.68
N SER A 219 17.92 29.82 1.92
CA SER A 219 16.66 29.24 2.38
C SER A 219 15.45 29.96 1.80
N ARG A 220 14.59 29.23 1.07
CA ARG A 220 13.17 29.56 0.94
C ARG A 220 12.33 28.30 1.04
N SER A 221 11.75 28.12 2.21
CA SER A 221 10.63 27.23 2.51
C SER A 221 9.51 27.47 1.50
N SER A 222 9.13 26.42 0.78
CA SER A 222 7.90 26.35 -0.02
C SER A 222 6.98 25.27 0.56
N PRO A 223 5.66 25.48 0.61
CA PRO A 223 4.75 24.65 1.39
C PRO A 223 4.43 23.36 0.62
N LEU A 224 4.98 22.23 1.06
CA LEU A 224 4.54 20.93 0.57
C LEU A 224 3.18 20.59 1.17
N MET A 225 2.23 20.33 0.26
CA MET A 225 0.87 19.88 0.53
C MET A 225 0.87 18.70 1.50
N ARG A 226 0.15 18.87 2.61
CA ARG A 226 -0.24 17.81 3.53
C ARG A 226 -1.22 16.86 2.84
N ALA A 227 -0.78 15.68 2.45
CA ALA A 227 -1.67 14.53 2.32
C ALA A 227 -1.75 13.85 3.69
N CYS A 228 -2.82 14.16 4.43
CA CYS A 228 -3.12 13.50 5.69
C CYS A 228 -3.66 12.10 5.42
N ILE A 229 -3.01 11.07 5.95
CA ILE A 229 -3.71 9.82 6.30
C ILE A 229 -4.42 10.12 7.64
N PRO A 230 -5.74 9.98 7.75
CA PRO A 230 -6.45 10.37 8.97
C PRO A 230 -5.97 9.51 10.14
N CYS A 231 -5.29 10.18 11.06
CA CYS A 231 -4.99 9.70 12.41
C CYS A 231 -6.34 9.51 13.13
N GLY A 232 -6.73 8.25 13.38
CA GLY A 232 -8.01 7.95 14.03
C GLY A 232 -8.34 6.48 14.21
N THR A 233 -7.67 5.55 13.53
CA THR A 233 -7.94 4.13 13.73
C THR A 233 -7.13 3.60 14.92
N ARG A 234 -7.80 3.47 16.07
CA ARG A 234 -7.30 2.76 17.24
C ARG A 234 -7.01 1.31 16.82
N TRP A 235 -5.73 0.98 16.66
CA TRP A 235 -5.28 -0.38 16.38
C TRP A 235 -5.78 -1.31 17.49
N ARG A 236 -6.77 -2.14 17.20
CA ARG A 236 -7.12 -3.26 18.09
C ARG A 236 -6.16 -4.39 17.76
N SER A 237 -5.28 -4.70 18.70
CA SER A 237 -4.52 -5.95 18.71
C SER A 237 -5.51 -7.12 18.77
N TRP A 238 -5.42 -8.03 17.81
CA TRP A 238 -5.93 -9.39 17.93
C TRP A 238 -4.78 -10.30 18.32
#